data_AF-A0A6L6PCW2-F1
#
_entry.id   AF-A0A6L6PCW2-F1
#
_cell.length_a   1.000
_cell.length_b   1.000
_cell.length_c   1.000
_cell.angle_alpha   90.00
_cell.angle_beta   90.00
_cell.angle_gamma   90.00
#
_symmetry.space_group_name_H-M   'P 1'
#
loop_
_entity.id
_entity.type
_entity.pdbx_description
1 polymer ?
#
loop_
_entity_poly.entity_id
_entity_poly.type
_entity_poly.pdbx_seq_one_letter_code
_entity_poly.pdbx_strand_id
1 'polypeptide(L)'
;MAPGIAQRQQSCHKNISRSKLLISVSFGLKWRLTLFLTLNLLIMRALKTLAISTVASLAAVSAQAASLTSSQILNQFNAVITGNVSTTSDIEGRLVVNNLVQGATFYNNPRGNASDYSAVNAINIGANGGGNVNNAGGVNWINSNAGHFNLNGGGSVQHGVPTFSISDFSTPLNTLEAQLAGMTSANSLLNSSDPNNFTFKLTGNASSTSVFNITTSQLASAATIKFSGVADTVVINVRYDGSSSTDKALTINGNFNDDTHLGNRIIWNFVDTTAVNFRGWYGTVLAGTSDVQAGSAMNGFLYAESYTGPGELHDRNFLGTLPAVPEPSTWAMMGVGLAGLALVRRRQNKA
;
A
#
# COMPACT_ATOMS: atom_id res chain seq x y z
N MET A 1 15.07 100.26 -26.70
CA MET A 1 15.20 100.49 -28.14
C MET A 1 14.29 99.50 -28.85
N ALA A 2 13.41 100.01 -29.70
CA ALA A 2 12.28 99.33 -30.35
C ALA A 2 12.72 98.53 -31.62
N PRO A 3 11.85 98.08 -32.54
CA PRO A 3 10.86 96.96 -32.46
C PRO A 3 10.78 96.13 -33.79
N GLY A 4 9.75 95.28 -33.99
CA GLY A 4 9.23 94.88 -35.33
C GLY A 4 8.89 93.37 -35.50
N ILE A 5 7.62 92.89 -35.53
CA ILE A 5 6.56 92.93 -36.59
C ILE A 5 6.93 92.06 -37.83
N ALA A 6 6.11 91.27 -38.54
CA ALA A 6 4.82 90.57 -38.41
C ALA A 6 4.51 89.85 -39.77
N GLN A 7 3.62 88.84 -39.76
CA GLN A 7 2.63 88.42 -40.81
C GLN A 7 2.99 87.89 -42.23
N ARG A 8 2.33 86.76 -42.64
CA ARG A 8 1.42 86.56 -43.81
C ARG A 8 1.14 85.03 -44.01
N GLN A 9 -0.08 84.48 -43.93
CA GLN A 9 -1.32 84.53 -44.75
C GLN A 9 -1.38 83.58 -45.98
N GLN A 10 -2.49 82.80 -46.03
CA GLN A 10 -3.25 82.22 -47.18
C GLN A 10 -2.65 81.05 -47.98
N SER A 11 -3.30 79.87 -48.10
CA SER A 11 -4.58 79.48 -48.72
C SER A 11 -4.62 79.60 -50.26
N CYS A 12 -4.57 78.48 -51.00
CA CYS A 12 -5.34 78.26 -52.25
C CYS A 12 -5.18 76.87 -52.92
N HIS A 13 -6.30 76.39 -53.50
CA HIS A 13 -6.50 75.45 -54.64
C HIS A 13 -5.93 74.01 -54.59
N LYS A 14 -6.70 72.90 -54.60
CA LYS A 14 -7.83 72.42 -55.43
C LYS A 14 -7.45 72.05 -56.89
N ASN A 15 -7.57 70.75 -57.18
CA ASN A 15 -7.64 70.04 -58.49
C ASN A 15 -6.36 69.82 -59.33
N ILE A 16 -5.76 68.62 -59.22
CA ILE A 16 -5.29 67.85 -60.39
C ILE A 16 -5.71 66.39 -60.23
N SER A 17 -6.40 65.91 -61.26
CA SER A 17 -7.18 64.69 -61.29
C SER A 17 -6.52 63.59 -62.14
N ARG A 18 -6.89 62.33 -61.86
CA ARG A 18 -7.22 61.28 -62.87
C ARG A 18 -6.13 60.48 -63.61
N SER A 19 -4.83 60.68 -63.43
CA SER A 19 -3.84 59.87 -64.19
C SER A 19 -3.30 58.61 -63.49
N LYS A 20 -3.77 58.22 -62.30
CA LYS A 20 -3.21 57.09 -61.52
C LYS A 20 -3.96 55.76 -61.62
N LEU A 21 -5.04 55.67 -62.40
CA LEU A 21 -5.97 54.52 -62.30
C LEU A 21 -5.72 53.35 -63.27
N LEU A 22 -4.82 53.45 -64.25
CA LEU A 22 -4.69 52.41 -65.29
C LEU A 22 -3.40 51.58 -65.29
N ILE A 23 -2.42 51.89 -64.44
CA ILE A 23 -1.16 51.10 -64.35
C ILE A 23 -1.21 50.04 -63.22
N SER A 24 -2.15 50.15 -62.29
CA SER A 24 -2.14 49.31 -61.07
C SER A 24 -2.89 47.97 -61.18
N VAL A 25 -3.54 47.67 -62.31
CA VAL A 25 -4.42 46.48 -62.42
C VAL A 25 -3.70 45.24 -62.95
N SER A 26 -2.67 45.38 -63.80
CA SER A 26 -2.01 44.22 -64.43
C SER A 26 -0.91 43.57 -63.59
N PHE A 27 -0.38 44.24 -62.55
CA PHE A 27 0.65 43.67 -61.67
C PHE A 27 0.08 42.77 -60.56
N GLY A 28 -1.17 43.01 -60.15
CA GLY A 28 -1.80 42.30 -59.02
C GLY A 28 -2.25 40.87 -59.33
N LEU A 29 -2.50 40.53 -60.60
CA LEU A 29 -3.08 39.23 -60.96
C LEU A 29 -2.03 38.12 -61.09
N LYS A 30 -0.81 38.43 -61.57
CA LYS A 30 0.28 37.45 -61.66
C LYS A 30 0.82 37.03 -60.29
N TRP A 31 0.93 37.95 -59.34
CA TRP A 31 1.40 37.64 -57.98
C TRP A 31 0.41 36.78 -57.18
N ARG A 32 -0.90 36.93 -57.42
CA ARG A 32 -1.92 36.17 -56.70
C ARG A 32 -1.98 34.70 -57.10
N LEU A 33 -1.65 34.35 -58.35
CA LEU A 33 -1.70 32.96 -58.81
C LEU A 33 -0.46 32.15 -58.37
N THR A 34 0.73 32.78 -58.32
CA THR A 34 1.97 32.11 -57.87
C THR A 34 1.98 31.90 -56.35
N LEU A 35 1.41 32.83 -55.57
CA LEU A 35 1.28 32.69 -54.11
C LEU A 35 0.26 31.60 -53.72
N PHE A 36 -0.81 31.42 -54.52
CA PHE A 36 -1.82 30.39 -54.25
C PHE A 36 -1.34 28.96 -54.53
N LEU A 37 -0.46 28.76 -55.52
CA LEU A 37 0.11 27.44 -55.82
C LEU A 37 1.21 27.03 -54.82
N THR A 38 2.04 27.96 -54.36
CA THR A 38 3.10 27.66 -53.37
C THR A 38 2.55 27.46 -51.97
N LEU A 39 1.50 28.19 -51.58
CA LEU A 39 0.84 28.02 -50.28
C LEU A 39 0.11 26.66 -50.18
N ASN A 40 -0.54 26.19 -51.26
CA ASN A 40 -1.20 24.88 -51.25
C ASN A 40 -0.22 23.70 -51.24
N LEU A 41 0.96 23.82 -51.88
CA LEU A 41 2.00 22.79 -51.79
C LEU A 41 2.65 22.74 -50.40
N LEU A 42 2.79 23.88 -49.72
CA LEU A 42 3.28 23.95 -48.35
C LEU A 42 2.25 23.45 -47.32
N ILE A 43 0.96 23.72 -47.53
CA ILE A 43 -0.12 23.18 -46.69
C ILE A 43 -0.26 21.66 -46.87
N MET A 44 -0.13 21.13 -48.10
CA MET A 44 -0.17 19.68 -48.33
C MET A 44 1.09 18.94 -47.85
N ARG A 45 2.26 19.60 -47.81
CA ARG A 45 3.47 19.03 -47.18
C ARG A 45 3.42 19.14 -45.66
N ALA A 46 2.92 20.24 -45.10
CA ALA A 46 2.70 20.37 -43.66
C ALA A 46 1.63 19.39 -43.13
N LEU A 47 0.56 19.11 -43.89
CA LEU A 47 -0.44 18.12 -43.46
C LEU A 47 0.05 16.66 -43.52
N LYS A 48 1.03 16.33 -44.38
CA LYS A 48 1.60 14.98 -44.41
C LYS A 48 2.64 14.74 -43.31
N THR A 49 3.31 15.79 -42.82
CA THR A 49 4.27 15.68 -41.71
C THR A 49 3.64 15.89 -40.33
N LEU A 50 2.42 16.44 -40.24
CA LEU A 50 1.69 16.64 -38.97
C LEU A 50 0.81 15.44 -38.56
N ALA A 51 0.77 14.36 -39.35
CA ALA A 51 -0.04 13.17 -39.07
C ALA A 51 0.75 12.00 -38.45
N ILE A 52 2.07 12.14 -38.24
CA ILE A 52 2.93 11.08 -37.70
C ILE A 52 3.44 11.39 -36.27
N SER A 53 3.15 12.57 -35.72
CA SER A 53 3.67 12.99 -34.41
C SER A 53 2.66 12.94 -33.26
N THR A 54 1.40 12.54 -33.51
CA THR A 54 0.31 12.59 -32.50
C THR A 54 -0.15 11.23 -31.94
N VAL A 55 0.52 10.13 -32.30
CA VAL A 55 0.14 8.77 -31.80
C VAL A 55 1.21 8.16 -30.87
N ALA A 56 2.37 8.79 -30.70
CA ALA A 56 3.45 8.27 -29.84
C ALA A 56 3.39 8.75 -28.37
N SER A 57 2.37 9.53 -27.98
CA SER A 57 2.21 10.06 -26.61
C SER A 57 1.31 9.22 -25.71
N LEU A 58 0.84 8.05 -26.16
CA LEU A 58 0.03 7.14 -25.35
C LEU A 58 0.85 5.88 -25.02
N ALA A 59 1.04 5.64 -23.72
CA ALA A 59 1.68 4.49 -23.10
C ALA A 59 3.20 4.56 -22.82
N ALA A 60 3.68 5.71 -22.35
CA ALA A 60 4.63 5.66 -21.23
C ALA A 60 3.81 5.49 -19.94
N VAL A 61 3.23 4.31 -19.74
CA VAL A 61 2.72 3.95 -18.41
C VAL A 61 3.97 3.82 -17.56
N SER A 62 4.20 4.77 -16.66
CA SER A 62 5.21 4.59 -15.62
C SER A 62 4.96 3.22 -15.01
N ALA A 63 5.95 2.33 -15.05
CA ALA A 63 5.90 1.09 -14.30
C ALA A 63 5.74 1.50 -12.83
N GLN A 64 4.51 1.48 -12.34
CA GLN A 64 4.23 1.69 -10.93
C GLN A 64 5.00 0.58 -10.21
N ALA A 65 5.77 0.96 -9.19
CA ALA A 65 6.39 -0.02 -8.30
C ALA A 65 5.29 -1.00 -7.87
N ALA A 66 5.55 -2.30 -8.04
CA ALA A 66 4.57 -3.31 -7.64
C ALA A 66 4.26 -3.13 -6.15
N SER A 67 2.99 -2.98 -5.82
CA SER A 67 2.54 -2.94 -4.43
C SER A 67 2.96 -4.22 -3.72
N LEU A 68 3.35 -4.13 -2.45
CA LEU A 68 3.64 -5.30 -1.65
C LEU A 68 2.44 -6.25 -1.64
N THR A 69 2.70 -7.53 -1.85
CA THR A 69 1.70 -8.58 -1.64
C THR A 69 1.60 -8.90 -0.15
N SER A 70 0.46 -9.46 0.29
CA SER A 70 0.29 -9.88 1.69
C SER A 70 1.36 -10.90 2.09
N SER A 71 1.77 -11.80 1.19
CA SER A 71 2.88 -12.74 1.44
C SER A 71 4.21 -12.03 1.67
N GLN A 72 4.55 -11.00 0.89
CA GLN A 72 5.76 -10.21 1.13
C GLN A 72 5.69 -9.51 2.49
N ILE A 73 4.52 -8.99 2.86
CA ILE A 73 4.34 -8.31 4.15
C ILE A 73 4.54 -9.29 5.31
N LEU A 74 3.86 -10.44 5.29
CA LEU A 74 3.97 -11.47 6.36
C LEU A 74 5.37 -12.08 6.50
N ASN A 75 6.22 -11.94 5.47
CA ASN A 75 7.59 -12.46 5.47
C ASN A 75 8.65 -11.41 5.81
N GLN A 76 8.36 -10.12 5.68
CA GLN A 76 9.35 -9.05 5.87
C GLN A 76 9.12 -8.25 7.16
N PHE A 77 7.90 -8.25 7.67
CA PHE A 77 7.47 -7.45 8.81
C PHE A 77 7.00 -8.33 9.97
N ASN A 78 7.14 -7.79 11.18
CA ASN A 78 6.63 -8.40 12.40
C ASN A 78 5.32 -7.75 12.83
N ALA A 79 5.13 -6.45 12.52
CA ALA A 79 3.86 -5.78 12.77
C ALA A 79 3.54 -4.67 11.75
N VAL A 80 2.25 -4.54 11.44
CA VAL A 80 1.65 -3.45 10.67
C VAL A 80 0.49 -2.87 11.49
N ILE A 81 0.59 -1.62 11.91
CA ILE A 81 -0.39 -0.98 12.79
C ILE A 81 -0.93 0.30 12.13
N THR A 82 -2.21 0.34 11.77
CA THR A 82 -2.78 1.45 10.97
C THR A 82 -3.08 2.72 11.78
N GLY A 83 -3.11 2.60 13.10
CA GLY A 83 -3.29 3.67 14.06
C GLY A 83 -2.09 3.77 15.00
N ASN A 84 -2.30 3.53 16.29
CA ASN A 84 -1.32 3.87 17.33
C ASN A 84 -0.57 2.65 17.86
N VAL A 85 0.73 2.80 18.05
CA VAL A 85 1.52 1.89 18.91
C VAL A 85 1.94 2.61 20.17
N SER A 86 1.67 1.98 21.31
CA SER A 86 2.15 2.42 22.62
C SER A 86 2.58 1.22 23.46
N THR A 87 3.90 0.96 23.51
CA THR A 87 4.44 -0.18 24.26
C THR A 87 5.75 0.17 24.97
N THR A 88 5.99 -0.51 26.09
CA THR A 88 7.26 -0.46 26.83
C THR A 88 8.11 -1.71 26.61
N SER A 89 7.71 -2.57 25.67
CA SER A 89 8.28 -3.90 25.46
C SER A 89 8.78 -4.07 24.04
N ASP A 90 9.69 -5.03 23.86
CA ASP A 90 10.43 -5.22 22.63
C ASP A 90 9.54 -5.59 21.44
N ILE A 91 9.87 -5.04 20.28
CA ILE A 91 9.39 -5.51 18.97
C ILE A 91 10.60 -6.04 18.22
N GLU A 92 10.68 -7.36 18.02
CA GLU A 92 11.89 -8.03 17.55
C GLU A 92 12.16 -7.82 16.06
N GLY A 93 11.12 -7.64 15.24
CA GLY A 93 11.23 -7.49 13.78
C GLY A 93 10.85 -6.12 13.25
N ARG A 94 10.60 -6.01 11.94
CA ARG A 94 10.23 -4.71 11.33
C ARG A 94 8.82 -4.29 11.71
N LEU A 95 8.68 -3.02 12.09
CA LEU A 95 7.42 -2.35 12.40
C LEU A 95 7.05 -1.37 11.28
N VAL A 96 5.78 -1.42 10.86
CA VAL A 96 5.10 -0.35 10.13
C VAL A 96 4.00 0.20 11.01
N VAL A 97 3.94 1.51 11.21
CA VAL A 97 2.95 2.14 12.09
C VAL A 97 2.52 3.51 11.58
N ASN A 98 1.26 3.88 11.79
CA ASN A 98 0.83 5.24 11.52
C ASN A 98 1.37 6.21 12.57
N ASN A 99 1.03 6.04 13.85
CA ASN A 99 1.55 6.85 14.95
C ASN A 99 2.30 6.00 15.97
N LEU A 100 3.62 6.18 16.04
CA LEU A 100 4.44 5.62 17.13
C LEU A 100 4.38 6.57 18.33
N VAL A 101 3.49 6.29 19.27
CA VAL A 101 3.20 7.16 20.42
C VAL A 101 4.20 6.92 21.56
N GLN A 102 4.45 5.64 21.87
CA GLN A 102 5.42 5.21 22.88
C GLN A 102 6.21 4.02 22.32
N GLY A 103 7.54 4.14 22.32
CA GLY A 103 8.48 3.11 21.89
C GLY A 103 9.24 2.45 23.02
N ALA A 104 10.01 1.41 22.65
CA ALA A 104 10.80 0.55 23.54
C ALA A 104 12.12 0.14 22.85
N THR A 105 12.44 -1.16 22.78
CA THR A 105 13.49 -1.68 21.90
C THR A 105 12.86 -2.21 20.62
N PHE A 106 13.48 -1.90 19.49
CA PHE A 106 13.09 -2.37 18.17
C PHE A 106 14.21 -3.21 17.56
N TYR A 107 13.82 -4.18 16.74
CA TYR A 107 14.72 -4.96 15.90
C TYR A 107 15.76 -5.75 16.70
N ASN A 108 15.39 -6.28 17.86
CA ASN A 108 16.32 -6.93 18.79
C ASN A 108 16.74 -8.35 18.34
N ASN A 109 15.82 -9.08 17.69
CA ASN A 109 16.04 -10.46 17.24
C ASN A 109 15.29 -10.73 15.93
N PRO A 110 15.60 -9.96 14.86
CA PRO A 110 14.84 -10.01 13.62
C PRO A 110 15.03 -11.36 12.92
N ARG A 111 13.92 -11.93 12.45
CA ARG A 111 13.84 -13.15 11.63
C ARG A 111 13.18 -12.90 10.26
N GLY A 112 12.63 -11.71 10.06
CA GLY A 112 12.10 -11.22 8.78
C GLY A 112 13.11 -11.36 7.64
N ASN A 113 12.60 -11.64 6.44
CA ASN A 113 13.39 -11.63 5.22
C ASN A 113 13.96 -10.23 4.94
N ALA A 114 14.96 -10.17 4.05
CA ALA A 114 15.50 -8.91 3.57
C ALA A 114 14.38 -8.02 2.99
N SER A 115 14.49 -6.72 3.25
CA SER A 115 13.50 -5.72 2.86
C SER A 115 14.21 -4.37 2.69
N ASP A 116 13.71 -3.55 1.76
CA ASP A 116 14.16 -2.17 1.54
C ASP A 116 13.67 -1.23 2.65
N TYR A 117 12.78 -1.70 3.53
CA TYR A 117 12.25 -0.93 4.64
C TYR A 117 13.16 -0.99 5.87
N SER A 118 13.12 0.09 6.64
CA SER A 118 13.82 0.25 7.91
C SER A 118 13.28 -0.71 8.98
N ALA A 119 13.96 -0.80 10.13
CA ALA A 119 13.45 -1.55 11.27
C ALA A 119 12.15 -0.94 11.81
N VAL A 120 12.10 0.39 11.91
CA VAL A 120 10.88 1.14 12.24
C VAL A 120 10.50 2.00 11.05
N ASN A 121 9.25 1.90 10.60
CA ASN A 121 8.68 2.71 9.52
C ASN A 121 7.40 3.36 10.05
N ALA A 122 7.43 4.67 10.31
CA ALA A 122 6.32 5.38 10.93
C ALA A 122 5.80 6.53 10.06
N ILE A 123 4.49 6.81 10.05
CA ILE A 123 4.02 8.08 9.45
C ILE A 123 4.38 9.24 10.39
N ASN A 124 4.06 9.11 11.67
CA ASN A 124 4.36 10.06 12.73
C ASN A 124 5.05 9.36 13.90
N ILE A 125 6.07 9.99 14.47
CA ILE A 125 6.74 9.55 15.69
C ILE A 125 6.56 10.63 16.75
N GLY A 126 5.87 10.29 17.84
CA GLY A 126 5.65 11.18 18.98
C GLY A 126 6.90 11.36 19.85
N ALA A 127 6.85 12.29 20.80
CA ALA A 127 7.98 12.60 21.69
C ALA A 127 8.51 11.37 22.48
N ASN A 128 7.59 10.47 22.84
CA ASN A 128 7.93 9.23 23.54
C ASN A 128 8.05 8.02 22.59
N GLY A 129 7.89 8.22 21.27
CA GLY A 129 7.99 7.17 20.25
C GLY A 129 9.42 6.73 19.96
N GLY A 130 10.41 7.29 20.65
CA GLY A 130 11.81 6.91 20.58
C GLY A 130 12.12 5.55 21.23
N GLY A 131 13.38 5.12 21.15
CA GLY A 131 13.79 3.81 21.65
C GLY A 131 15.17 3.35 21.22
N ASN A 132 15.55 2.14 21.62
CA ASN A 132 16.74 1.48 21.08
C ASN A 132 16.36 0.80 19.76
N VAL A 133 17.21 0.92 18.74
CA VAL A 133 17.08 0.15 17.50
C VAL A 133 18.35 -0.67 17.35
N ASN A 134 18.21 -1.99 17.39
CA ASN A 134 19.35 -2.91 17.43
C ASN A 134 19.71 -3.44 16.04
N ASN A 135 20.77 -4.25 15.97
CA ASN A 135 21.16 -5.01 14.78
C ASN A 135 21.33 -4.15 13.52
N ALA A 136 21.92 -2.95 13.67
CA ALA A 136 22.08 -1.96 12.59
C ALA A 136 20.75 -1.52 11.94
N GLY A 137 19.62 -1.72 12.63
CA GLY A 137 18.29 -1.33 12.15
C GLY A 137 18.15 0.18 12.01
N GLY A 138 17.46 0.61 10.96
CA GLY A 138 17.15 2.02 10.71
C GLY A 138 15.77 2.44 11.21
N VAL A 139 15.52 3.74 11.19
CA VAL A 139 14.20 4.35 11.40
C VAL A 139 13.87 5.19 10.19
N ASN A 140 12.67 5.01 9.63
CA ASN A 140 12.13 5.84 8.57
C ASN A 140 10.83 6.51 9.07
N TRP A 141 10.69 7.80 8.83
CA TRP A 141 9.46 8.54 9.12
C TRP A 141 8.95 9.32 7.91
N ILE A 142 7.66 9.65 7.83
CA ILE A 142 7.07 10.35 6.67
C ILE A 142 6.68 11.80 6.98
N ASN A 143 5.87 12.04 8.02
CA ASN A 143 5.29 13.36 8.29
C ASN A 143 5.97 14.11 9.42
N SER A 144 6.19 13.43 10.56
CA SER A 144 6.81 14.06 11.72
C SER A 144 7.62 13.07 12.55
N ASN A 145 8.70 13.57 13.16
CA ASN A 145 9.49 12.84 14.14
C ASN A 145 9.88 13.74 15.32
N ALA A 146 9.35 13.44 16.50
CA ALA A 146 9.72 14.04 17.77
C ALA A 146 10.44 13.05 18.70
N GLY A 147 10.65 11.81 18.28
CA GLY A 147 11.26 10.74 19.08
C GLY A 147 12.79 10.76 19.04
N HIS A 148 13.40 10.18 20.07
CA HIS A 148 14.85 10.00 20.17
C HIS A 148 15.25 8.53 20.05
N PHE A 149 16.15 8.21 19.12
CA PHE A 149 16.57 6.83 18.88
C PHE A 149 18.06 6.62 19.20
N ASN A 150 18.35 5.52 19.90
CA ASN A 150 19.70 4.99 20.03
C ASN A 150 19.89 3.88 19.00
N LEU A 151 20.78 4.09 18.03
CA LEU A 151 20.99 3.19 16.88
C LEU A 151 22.19 2.28 17.14
N ASN A 152 21.95 1.09 17.69
CA ASN A 152 22.99 0.13 18.01
C ASN A 152 23.40 -0.63 16.74
N GLY A 153 24.69 -0.60 16.40
CA GLY A 153 25.24 -1.29 15.24
C GLY A 153 25.29 -0.45 13.95
N GLY A 154 25.12 0.88 14.04
CA GLY A 154 25.37 1.78 12.90
C GLY A 154 24.18 1.99 11.95
N GLY A 155 22.95 1.79 12.43
CA GLY A 155 21.74 2.16 11.70
C GLY A 155 21.61 3.67 11.45
N SER A 156 20.57 4.08 10.75
CA SER A 156 20.30 5.50 10.45
C SER A 156 18.84 5.89 10.68
N VAL A 157 18.60 7.16 11.00
CA VAL A 157 17.27 7.77 11.00
C VAL A 157 17.13 8.54 9.69
N GLN A 158 16.14 8.20 8.88
CA GLN A 158 15.89 8.76 7.56
C GLN A 158 14.46 9.29 7.45
N HIS A 159 14.27 10.25 6.55
CA HIS A 159 12.96 10.85 6.26
C HIS A 159 12.52 10.42 4.86
N GLY A 160 11.41 9.69 4.76
CA GLY A 160 10.79 9.31 3.50
C GLY A 160 11.60 8.34 2.65
N VAL A 161 12.40 7.45 3.25
CA VAL A 161 13.26 6.49 2.53
C VAL A 161 13.06 5.05 3.03
N PRO A 162 12.41 4.17 2.24
CA PRO A 162 11.57 4.53 1.08
C PRO A 162 10.35 5.36 1.53
N THR A 163 9.77 6.12 0.62
CA THR A 163 8.46 6.75 0.88
C THR A 163 7.39 5.67 0.88
N PHE A 164 6.39 5.79 1.75
CA PHE A 164 5.28 4.84 1.84
C PHE A 164 4.03 5.52 2.39
N SER A 165 2.88 4.90 2.16
CA SER A 165 1.61 5.17 2.84
C SER A 165 1.16 3.93 3.59
N ILE A 166 0.37 4.11 4.67
CA ILE A 166 -0.19 2.97 5.41
C ILE A 166 -1.02 2.05 4.50
N SER A 167 -1.68 2.61 3.48
CA SER A 167 -2.41 1.86 2.46
C SER A 167 -1.59 0.85 1.67
N ASP A 168 -0.28 1.05 1.56
CA ASP A 168 0.63 0.12 0.86
C ASP A 168 0.72 -1.23 1.59
N PHE A 169 0.40 -1.23 2.89
CA PHE A 169 0.39 -2.40 3.76
C PHE A 169 -1.03 -2.84 4.12
N SER A 170 -1.92 -1.91 4.46
CA SER A 170 -3.27 -2.25 4.92
C SER A 170 -4.15 -2.77 3.79
N THR A 171 -4.02 -2.28 2.56
CA THR A 171 -4.84 -2.75 1.42
C THR A 171 -4.65 -4.25 1.13
N PRO A 172 -3.41 -4.76 0.93
CA PRO A 172 -3.19 -6.19 0.72
C PRO A 172 -3.55 -7.04 1.95
N LEU A 173 -3.38 -6.54 3.18
CA LEU A 173 -3.77 -7.27 4.39
C LEU A 173 -5.29 -7.34 4.57
N ASN A 174 -6.02 -6.25 4.33
CA ASN A 174 -7.49 -6.24 4.31
C ASN A 174 -8.05 -7.17 3.23
N THR A 175 -7.40 -7.23 2.07
CA THR A 175 -7.77 -8.17 1.00
C THR A 175 -7.58 -9.61 1.45
N LEU A 176 -6.48 -9.91 2.15
CA LEU A 176 -6.24 -11.23 2.73
C LEU A 176 -7.27 -11.57 3.81
N GLU A 177 -7.55 -10.67 4.76
CA GLU A 177 -8.57 -10.87 5.80
C GLU A 177 -9.94 -11.21 5.20
N ALA A 178 -10.38 -10.45 4.19
CA ALA A 178 -11.63 -10.69 3.49
C ALA A 178 -11.64 -12.03 2.74
N GLN A 179 -10.54 -12.39 2.09
CA GLN A 179 -10.39 -13.67 1.41
C GLN A 179 -10.47 -14.86 2.39
N LEU A 180 -9.75 -14.78 3.51
CA LEU A 180 -9.75 -15.82 4.55
C LEU A 180 -11.13 -15.93 5.20
N ALA A 181 -11.79 -14.80 5.47
CA ALA A 181 -13.14 -14.75 6.03
C ALA A 181 -14.20 -15.40 5.11
N GLY A 182 -13.94 -15.49 3.80
CA GLY A 182 -14.80 -16.18 2.84
C GLY A 182 -14.64 -17.71 2.84
N MET A 183 -13.62 -18.27 3.49
CA MET A 183 -13.35 -19.71 3.48
C MET A 183 -14.32 -20.48 4.39
N THR A 184 -14.91 -21.55 3.86
CA THR A 184 -15.71 -22.51 4.63
C THR A 184 -14.82 -23.45 5.43
N SER A 185 -15.32 -23.95 6.56
CA SER A 185 -14.56 -24.88 7.40
C SER A 185 -14.19 -26.14 6.61
N ALA A 186 -12.92 -26.53 6.68
CA ALA A 186 -12.37 -27.62 5.87
C ALA A 186 -11.16 -28.24 6.57
N ASN A 187 -10.98 -29.57 6.45
CA ASN A 187 -9.87 -30.30 7.07
C ASN A 187 -9.72 -30.01 8.58
N SER A 188 -10.85 -29.81 9.26
CA SER A 188 -10.92 -29.21 10.60
C SER A 188 -12.03 -29.84 11.44
N LEU A 189 -11.73 -30.14 12.71
CA LEU A 189 -12.73 -30.44 13.75
C LEU A 189 -12.36 -29.70 15.04
N LEU A 190 -13.29 -28.93 15.59
CA LEU A 190 -13.09 -28.23 16.86
C LEU A 190 -13.58 -29.09 18.03
N ASN A 191 -12.76 -29.24 19.06
CA ASN A 191 -13.20 -29.70 20.37
C ASN A 191 -13.16 -28.53 21.36
N SER A 192 -14.32 -27.94 21.63
CA SER A 192 -14.50 -26.82 22.56
C SER A 192 -15.24 -27.20 23.85
N SER A 193 -15.49 -28.50 24.09
CA SER A 193 -16.29 -28.93 25.25
C SER A 193 -15.52 -28.89 26.57
N ASP A 194 -14.18 -28.96 26.51
CA ASP A 194 -13.29 -28.84 27.65
C ASP A 194 -12.39 -27.60 27.46
N PRO A 195 -12.64 -26.50 28.20
CA PRO A 195 -11.79 -25.30 28.21
C PRO A 195 -10.29 -25.54 28.39
N ASN A 196 -9.90 -26.56 29.17
CA ASN A 196 -8.49 -26.89 29.44
C ASN A 196 -7.85 -27.73 28.33
N ASN A 197 -8.67 -28.24 27.41
CA ASN A 197 -8.25 -29.02 26.25
C ASN A 197 -8.96 -28.51 24.99
N PHE A 198 -9.05 -27.19 24.83
CA PHE A 198 -9.67 -26.56 23.66
C PHE A 198 -8.82 -26.86 22.43
N THR A 199 -9.24 -27.86 21.64
CA THR A 199 -8.38 -28.50 20.64
C THR A 199 -8.88 -28.24 19.23
N PHE A 200 -8.01 -27.64 18.42
CA PHE A 200 -8.15 -27.57 16.97
C PHE A 200 -7.58 -28.86 16.36
N LYS A 201 -8.45 -29.76 15.90
CA LYS A 201 -8.03 -31.01 15.26
C LYS A 201 -7.90 -30.82 13.76
N LEU A 202 -6.70 -30.97 13.24
CA LEU A 202 -6.34 -30.90 11.83
C LEU A 202 -6.57 -32.28 11.22
N THR A 203 -7.59 -32.40 10.35
CA THR A 203 -8.00 -33.69 9.77
C THR A 203 -7.50 -33.91 8.34
N GLY A 204 -6.74 -32.95 7.81
CA GLY A 204 -6.12 -33.04 6.50
C GLY A 204 -4.77 -33.77 6.54
N ASN A 205 -3.86 -33.33 5.68
CA ASN A 205 -2.49 -33.83 5.59
C ASN A 205 -1.48 -32.68 5.64
N ALA A 206 -0.19 -33.01 5.62
CA ALA A 206 0.90 -32.02 5.75
C ALA A 206 0.96 -30.96 4.63
N SER A 207 0.21 -31.11 3.54
CA SER A 207 0.10 -30.13 2.45
C SER A 207 -1.25 -29.42 2.43
N SER A 208 -2.14 -29.73 3.37
CA SER A 208 -3.50 -29.20 3.40
C SER A 208 -3.60 -27.87 4.14
N THR A 209 -4.58 -27.07 3.75
CA THR A 209 -5.05 -25.93 4.55
C THR A 209 -6.22 -26.40 5.41
N SER A 210 -6.09 -26.27 6.73
CA SER A 210 -7.19 -26.46 7.68
C SER A 210 -7.85 -25.13 7.99
N VAL A 211 -9.17 -25.05 7.85
CA VAL A 211 -9.95 -23.83 8.06
C VAL A 211 -10.96 -24.07 9.17
N PHE A 212 -10.89 -23.25 10.22
CA PHE A 212 -11.88 -23.23 11.29
C PHE A 212 -12.67 -21.93 11.20
N ASN A 213 -13.99 -22.04 11.25
CA ASN A 213 -14.86 -20.89 11.50
C ASN A 213 -15.45 -21.06 12.90
N ILE A 214 -15.05 -20.18 13.81
CA ILE A 214 -15.46 -20.20 15.21
C ILE A 214 -16.01 -18.83 15.61
N THR A 215 -16.65 -18.78 16.77
CA THR A 215 -17.14 -17.52 17.33
C THR A 215 -16.22 -16.97 18.42
N THR A 216 -16.38 -15.69 18.72
CA THR A 216 -15.73 -15.03 19.86
C THR A 216 -16.05 -15.73 21.18
N SER A 217 -17.29 -16.14 21.41
CA SER A 217 -17.67 -16.86 22.63
C SER A 217 -17.00 -18.23 22.74
N GLN A 218 -16.87 -18.96 21.62
CA GLN A 218 -16.12 -20.23 21.60
C GLN A 218 -14.66 -20.00 21.98
N LEU A 219 -13.98 -19.04 21.34
CA LEU A 219 -12.57 -18.78 21.64
C LEU A 219 -12.36 -18.24 23.06
N ALA A 220 -13.24 -17.36 23.56
CA ALA A 220 -13.19 -16.82 24.91
C ALA A 220 -13.30 -17.90 26.00
N SER A 221 -13.95 -19.03 25.68
CA SER A 221 -14.06 -20.17 26.59
C SER A 221 -12.76 -20.96 26.75
N ALA A 222 -11.76 -20.76 25.88
CA ALA A 222 -10.52 -21.51 25.92
C ALA A 222 -9.63 -21.05 27.09
N ALA A 223 -9.30 -21.99 27.99
CA ALA A 223 -8.28 -21.79 29.03
C ALA A 223 -6.89 -22.21 28.52
N THR A 224 -6.83 -23.25 27.69
CA THR A 224 -5.61 -23.71 27.01
C THR A 224 -5.94 -24.12 25.59
N ILE A 225 -5.26 -23.51 24.63
CA ILE A 225 -5.40 -23.81 23.20
C ILE A 225 -4.42 -24.91 22.80
N LYS A 226 -4.90 -25.94 22.11
CA LYS A 226 -4.10 -27.06 21.61
C LYS A 226 -4.38 -27.34 20.14
N PHE A 227 -3.38 -27.87 19.46
CA PHE A 227 -3.49 -28.38 18.09
C PHE A 227 -3.16 -29.87 18.07
N SER A 228 -3.84 -30.62 17.21
CA SER A 228 -3.52 -32.04 16.98
C SER A 228 -3.67 -32.38 15.50
N GLY A 229 -2.82 -33.25 14.97
CA GLY A 229 -2.78 -33.58 13.54
C GLY A 229 -1.73 -32.75 12.81
N VAL A 230 -1.85 -32.67 11.48
CA VAL A 230 -0.90 -31.95 10.61
C VAL A 230 -1.64 -31.14 9.55
N ALA A 231 -1.09 -29.97 9.23
CA ALA A 231 -1.51 -29.12 8.12
C ALA A 231 -0.31 -28.27 7.67
N ASP A 232 -0.31 -27.82 6.41
CA ASP A 232 0.65 -26.81 5.97
C ASP A 232 0.29 -25.45 6.56
N THR A 233 -1.00 -25.12 6.52
CA THR A 233 -1.54 -23.83 6.94
C THR A 233 -2.80 -24.06 7.75
N VAL A 234 -2.94 -23.32 8.85
CA VAL A 234 -4.14 -23.31 9.69
C VAL A 234 -4.73 -21.91 9.67
N VAL A 235 -5.97 -21.78 9.20
CA VAL A 235 -6.74 -20.55 9.19
C VAL A 235 -7.84 -20.67 10.23
N ILE A 236 -7.89 -19.73 11.17
CA ILE A 236 -8.93 -19.66 12.19
C ILE A 236 -9.64 -18.32 12.03
N ASN A 237 -10.81 -18.36 11.39
CA ASN A 237 -11.69 -17.22 11.29
C ASN A 237 -12.52 -17.11 12.57
N VAL A 238 -12.31 -16.03 13.31
CA VAL A 238 -13.04 -15.72 14.54
C VAL A 238 -14.05 -14.63 14.22
N ARG A 239 -15.34 -14.94 14.37
CA ARG A 239 -16.44 -13.99 14.14
C ARG A 239 -17.11 -13.60 15.44
N TYR A 240 -17.44 -12.33 15.57
CA TYR A 240 -18.18 -11.83 16.71
C TYR A 240 -19.60 -12.44 16.73
N ASP A 241 -19.99 -12.99 17.88
CA ASP A 241 -21.31 -13.61 18.10
C ASP A 241 -22.12 -12.97 19.23
N GLY A 242 -21.64 -11.84 19.75
CA GLY A 242 -22.40 -11.05 20.73
C GLY A 242 -23.49 -10.19 20.08
N SER A 243 -24.22 -9.47 20.93
CA SER A 243 -25.34 -8.63 20.50
C SER A 243 -24.95 -7.18 20.18
N SER A 244 -23.74 -6.76 20.52
CA SER A 244 -23.29 -5.38 20.33
C SER A 244 -22.94 -5.11 18.87
N SER A 245 -23.43 -4.00 18.32
CA SER A 245 -23.06 -3.54 16.97
C SER A 245 -21.83 -2.62 16.98
N THR A 246 -21.47 -2.08 18.14
CA THR A 246 -20.43 -1.05 18.28
C THR A 246 -19.25 -1.48 19.15
N ASP A 247 -19.48 -2.37 20.12
CA ASP A 247 -18.46 -2.88 21.04
C ASP A 247 -18.34 -4.39 20.86
N LYS A 248 -17.49 -4.78 19.92
CA LYS A 248 -17.24 -6.16 19.53
C LYS A 248 -15.93 -6.66 20.12
N ALA A 249 -15.75 -6.44 21.41
CA ALA A 249 -14.55 -6.83 22.14
C ALA A 249 -14.49 -8.34 22.41
N LEU A 250 -13.28 -8.90 22.28
CA LEU A 250 -12.92 -10.24 22.72
C LEU A 250 -11.81 -10.16 23.76
N THR A 251 -12.02 -10.79 24.91
CA THR A 251 -10.97 -11.03 25.91
C THR A 251 -10.74 -12.53 26.05
N ILE A 252 -9.50 -12.95 25.83
CA ILE A 252 -9.10 -14.35 25.96
C ILE A 252 -8.36 -14.52 27.28
N ASN A 253 -8.98 -15.25 28.21
CA ASN A 253 -8.44 -15.44 29.56
C ASN A 253 -7.33 -16.51 29.60
N GLY A 254 -7.34 -17.44 28.65
CA GLY A 254 -6.34 -18.49 28.49
C GLY A 254 -5.02 -18.02 27.88
N ASN A 255 -3.99 -18.85 28.02
CA ASN A 255 -2.74 -18.69 27.28
C ASN A 255 -2.73 -19.66 26.10
N PHE A 256 -2.22 -19.21 24.95
CA PHE A 256 -1.72 -20.11 23.93
C PHE A 256 -0.20 -20.19 24.06
N ASN A 257 0.26 -21.21 24.78
CA ASN A 257 1.69 -21.53 24.89
C ASN A 257 1.97 -22.64 23.89
N ASP A 258 2.25 -22.29 22.63
CA ASP A 258 2.45 -23.28 21.57
C ASP A 258 3.56 -24.27 21.94
N ASP A 259 3.22 -25.55 21.99
CA ASP A 259 4.13 -26.69 22.15
C ASP A 259 4.37 -27.42 20.82
N THR A 260 3.84 -26.87 19.72
CA THR A 260 3.84 -27.49 18.40
C THR A 260 4.75 -26.77 17.41
N HIS A 261 5.01 -27.42 16.28
CA HIS A 261 5.75 -26.85 15.15
C HIS A 261 4.88 -25.88 14.31
N LEU A 262 3.68 -25.51 14.79
CA LEU A 262 2.65 -24.83 14.00
C LEU A 262 2.55 -23.33 14.26
N GLY A 263 3.22 -22.75 15.26
CA GLY A 263 3.11 -21.33 15.60
C GLY A 263 3.34 -20.40 14.40
N ASN A 264 4.25 -20.75 13.50
CA ASN A 264 4.51 -19.98 12.28
C ASN A 264 3.59 -20.35 11.09
N ARG A 265 2.58 -21.19 11.29
CA ARG A 265 1.66 -21.72 10.26
C ARG A 265 0.19 -21.44 10.58
N ILE A 266 -0.09 -20.77 11.69
CA ILE A 266 -1.43 -20.40 12.11
C ILE A 266 -1.70 -18.93 11.75
N ILE A 267 -2.87 -18.68 11.15
CA ILE A 267 -3.46 -17.36 10.97
C ILE A 267 -4.74 -17.27 11.80
N TRP A 268 -4.77 -16.35 12.74
CA TRP A 268 -5.94 -15.90 13.46
C TRP A 268 -6.52 -14.70 12.73
N ASN A 269 -7.63 -14.89 12.03
CA ASN A 269 -8.32 -13.86 11.27
C ASN A 269 -9.55 -13.38 12.06
N PHE A 270 -9.44 -12.22 12.69
CA PHE A 270 -10.50 -11.61 13.47
C PHE A 270 -11.36 -10.73 12.54
N VAL A 271 -12.46 -11.30 12.07
CA VAL A 271 -13.20 -10.78 10.91
C VAL A 271 -13.94 -9.47 11.19
N ASP A 272 -14.44 -9.30 12.41
CA ASP A 272 -15.32 -8.18 12.75
C ASP A 272 -15.25 -7.79 14.22
N THR A 273 -14.07 -7.84 14.85
CA THR A 273 -13.86 -7.36 16.22
C THR A 273 -13.40 -5.91 16.24
N THR A 274 -13.73 -5.19 17.32
CA THR A 274 -13.24 -3.83 17.59
C THR A 274 -12.13 -3.81 18.63
N ALA A 275 -12.02 -4.86 19.45
CA ALA A 275 -10.92 -5.03 20.39
C ALA A 275 -10.59 -6.50 20.58
N VAL A 276 -9.31 -6.82 20.68
CA VAL A 276 -8.81 -8.17 20.97
C VAL A 276 -7.78 -8.08 22.08
N ASN A 277 -8.07 -8.70 23.22
CA ASN A 277 -7.14 -8.80 24.34
C ASN A 277 -6.72 -10.26 24.53
N PHE A 278 -5.42 -10.51 24.41
CA PHE A 278 -4.82 -11.82 24.64
C PHE A 278 -3.59 -11.72 25.55
N ARG A 279 -3.14 -12.88 26.04
CA ARG A 279 -1.94 -13.02 26.88
C ARG A 279 -0.81 -13.63 26.06
N GLY A 280 -0.23 -14.76 26.50
CA GLY A 280 0.73 -15.50 25.68
C GLY A 280 0.05 -15.99 24.41
N TRP A 281 0.63 -15.65 23.25
CA TRP A 281 0.01 -15.93 21.95
C TRP A 281 1.02 -16.38 20.91
N TYR A 282 0.58 -17.24 19.98
CA TYR A 282 1.36 -17.71 18.84
C TYR A 282 0.50 -17.66 17.58
N GLY A 283 1.13 -17.34 16.45
CA GLY A 283 0.46 -17.23 15.16
C GLY A 283 0.45 -15.82 14.60
N THR A 284 0.18 -15.75 13.30
CA THR A 284 -0.15 -14.51 12.60
C THR A 284 -1.53 -14.05 13.06
N VAL A 285 -1.63 -12.82 13.56
CA VAL A 285 -2.89 -12.18 13.95
C VAL A 285 -3.23 -11.13 12.91
N LEU A 286 -4.39 -11.29 12.26
CA LEU A 286 -5.00 -10.30 11.40
C LEU A 286 -6.25 -9.78 12.10
N ALA A 287 -6.19 -8.52 12.56
CA ALA A 287 -7.24 -7.84 13.29
C ALA A 287 -7.29 -6.35 12.88
N GLY A 288 -7.33 -6.08 11.57
CA GLY A 288 -7.11 -4.75 10.97
C GLY A 288 -8.02 -3.62 11.46
N THR A 289 -9.14 -3.95 12.11
CA THR A 289 -10.12 -3.02 12.69
C THR A 289 -10.16 -3.04 14.21
N SER A 290 -9.20 -3.68 14.87
CA SER A 290 -9.21 -3.90 16.31
C SER A 290 -8.10 -3.13 17.03
N ASP A 291 -8.46 -2.61 18.20
CA ASP A 291 -7.52 -2.28 19.25
C ASP A 291 -7.01 -3.57 19.91
N VAL A 292 -5.73 -3.88 19.71
CA VAL A 292 -5.11 -5.09 20.24
C VAL A 292 -4.34 -4.80 21.51
N GLN A 293 -4.59 -5.61 22.54
CA GLN A 293 -3.83 -5.61 23.78
C GLN A 293 -3.21 -6.97 24.04
N ALA A 294 -1.92 -6.98 24.37
CA ALA A 294 -1.19 -8.19 24.74
C ALA A 294 -0.62 -8.04 26.16
N GLY A 295 -1.10 -8.86 27.09
CA GLY A 295 -0.60 -8.89 28.47
C GLY A 295 0.71 -9.68 28.64
N SER A 296 1.18 -10.37 27.60
CA SER A 296 2.42 -11.17 27.59
C SER A 296 2.93 -11.26 26.14
N ALA A 297 4.07 -11.92 25.93
CA ALA A 297 4.68 -12.00 24.62
C ALA A 297 3.78 -12.70 23.57
N MET A 298 3.80 -12.16 22.36
CA MET A 298 3.21 -12.74 21.15
C MET A 298 4.32 -13.23 20.22
N ASN A 299 4.19 -14.45 19.71
CA ASN A 299 5.12 -15.07 18.78
C ASN A 299 4.46 -15.18 17.40
N GLY A 300 4.68 -14.18 16.53
CA GLY A 300 4.00 -14.14 15.24
C GLY A 300 4.05 -12.78 14.56
N PHE A 301 3.17 -12.60 13.58
CA PHE A 301 2.92 -11.31 12.94
C PHE A 301 1.66 -10.66 13.52
N LEU A 302 1.62 -9.33 13.63
CA LEU A 302 0.43 -8.57 14.03
C LEU A 302 0.02 -7.55 12.97
N TYR A 303 -1.23 -7.64 12.50
CA TYR A 303 -1.92 -6.56 11.80
C TYR A 303 -3.09 -6.07 12.64
N ALA A 304 -3.11 -4.78 12.99
CA ALA A 304 -4.13 -4.19 13.86
C ALA A 304 -4.38 -2.71 13.60
N GLU A 305 -5.48 -2.18 14.15
CA GLU A 305 -5.71 -0.73 14.21
C GLU A 305 -4.81 -0.08 15.24
N SER A 306 -4.75 -0.63 16.45
CA SER A 306 -3.80 -0.17 17.47
C SER A 306 -3.19 -1.32 18.24
N TYR A 307 -2.03 -1.05 18.84
CA TYR A 307 -1.37 -1.98 19.75
C TYR A 307 -0.96 -1.26 21.03
N THR A 308 -1.43 -1.76 22.17
CA THR A 308 -1.04 -1.28 23.49
C THR A 308 -0.80 -2.45 24.43
N GLY A 309 0.31 -2.43 25.17
CA GLY A 309 0.52 -3.40 26.25
C GLY A 309 1.97 -3.68 26.56
N PRO A 310 2.21 -4.43 27.66
CA PRO A 310 3.53 -4.86 28.07
C PRO A 310 4.01 -6.14 27.37
N GLY A 311 3.23 -6.72 26.46
CA GLY A 311 3.65 -7.87 25.65
C GLY A 311 4.76 -7.51 24.67
N GLU A 312 5.77 -8.37 24.56
CA GLU A 312 6.75 -8.31 23.48
C GLU A 312 6.14 -8.85 22.18
N LEU A 313 6.55 -8.30 21.03
CA LEU A 313 6.25 -8.88 19.73
C LEU A 313 7.50 -9.60 19.22
N HIS A 314 7.48 -10.93 19.28
CA HIS A 314 8.57 -11.76 18.79
C HIS A 314 8.43 -12.03 17.30
N ASP A 315 9.55 -11.96 16.59
CA ASP A 315 9.58 -12.09 15.14
C ASP A 315 9.55 -13.56 14.73
N ARG A 316 8.41 -13.96 14.15
CA ARG A 316 8.11 -15.32 13.73
C ARG A 316 7.33 -15.25 12.41
N ASN A 317 8.07 -15.23 11.31
CA ASN A 317 7.50 -15.13 9.96
C ASN A 317 6.52 -16.27 9.70
N PHE A 318 5.47 -15.97 8.94
CA PHE A 318 4.54 -16.98 8.47
C PHE A 318 5.19 -17.90 7.43
N LEU A 319 5.15 -19.21 7.67
CA LEU A 319 5.76 -20.26 6.83
C LEU A 319 4.74 -21.11 6.09
N GLY A 320 3.45 -20.86 6.27
CA GLY A 320 2.39 -21.55 5.54
C GLY A 320 2.19 -20.99 4.14
N THR A 321 1.44 -21.72 3.32
CA THR A 321 0.97 -21.30 2.01
C THR A 321 -0.33 -20.51 2.14
N LEU A 322 -0.29 -19.22 1.77
CA LEU A 322 -1.51 -18.41 1.65
C LEU A 322 -2.39 -18.92 0.49
N PRO A 323 -3.72 -18.83 0.59
CA PRO A 323 -4.58 -19.11 -0.54
C PRO A 323 -4.24 -18.12 -1.68
N ALA A 324 -4.30 -18.59 -2.92
CA ALA A 324 -3.99 -17.75 -4.07
C ALA A 324 -4.91 -16.52 -4.08
N VAL A 325 -4.33 -15.34 -3.94
CA VAL A 325 -5.06 -14.08 -4.11
C VAL A 325 -5.30 -13.92 -5.61
N PRO A 326 -6.55 -13.74 -6.09
CA PRO A 326 -6.78 -13.42 -7.49
C PRO A 326 -5.99 -12.17 -7.83
N GLU A 327 -4.94 -12.30 -8.65
CA GLU A 327 -4.07 -11.18 -8.96
C GLU A 327 -4.92 -10.06 -9.57
N PRO A 328 -4.90 -8.83 -9.00
CA PRO A 328 -5.82 -7.79 -9.39
C PRO A 328 -5.57 -7.34 -10.83
N SER A 329 -6.29 -7.88 -11.79
CA SER A 329 -6.38 -7.44 -13.19
C SER A 329 -5.07 -7.26 -13.97
N THR A 330 -3.90 -7.56 -13.41
CA THR A 330 -2.59 -7.36 -14.04
C THR A 330 -2.49 -8.15 -15.35
N TRP A 331 -3.04 -9.36 -15.38
CA TRP A 331 -3.13 -10.16 -16.60
C TRP A 331 -4.11 -9.58 -17.62
N ALA A 332 -5.22 -9.00 -17.17
CA ALA A 332 -6.17 -8.35 -18.06
C ALA A 332 -5.55 -7.08 -18.67
N MET A 333 -4.84 -6.28 -17.87
CA MET A 333 -4.15 -5.08 -18.32
C MET A 333 -2.92 -5.39 -19.17
N MET A 334 -2.16 -6.44 -18.85
CA MET A 334 -1.09 -6.98 -19.68
C MET A 334 -1.65 -7.48 -21.01
N GLY A 335 -2.77 -8.21 -20.99
CA GLY A 335 -3.48 -8.66 -22.17
C GLY A 335 -3.97 -7.51 -23.04
N VAL A 336 -4.56 -6.48 -22.45
CA VAL A 336 -4.98 -5.25 -23.13
C VAL A 336 -3.77 -4.51 -23.71
N GLY A 337 -2.67 -4.39 -22.96
CA GLY A 337 -1.43 -3.76 -23.41
C GLY A 337 -0.81 -4.49 -24.62
N LEU A 338 -0.72 -5.82 -24.55
CA LEU A 338 -0.22 -6.66 -25.65
C LEU A 338 -1.15 -6.61 -26.87
N ALA A 339 -2.47 -6.63 -26.67
CA ALA A 339 -3.44 -6.47 -27.74
C ALA A 339 -3.33 -5.10 -28.42
N GLY A 340 -3.13 -4.03 -27.63
CA GLY A 340 -2.86 -2.68 -28.14
C GLY A 340 -1.61 -2.63 -29.02
N LEU A 341 -0.49 -3.22 -28.56
CA LEU A 341 0.76 -3.31 -29.33
C LEU A 341 0.57 -4.10 -30.65
N ALA A 342 -0.17 -5.22 -30.61
CA ALA A 342 -0.45 -6.01 -31.80
C ALA A 342 -1.28 -5.24 -32.85
N LEU A 343 -2.26 -4.45 -32.40
CA LEU A 343 -3.08 -3.60 -33.28
C LEU A 343 -2.25 -2.49 -33.93
N VAL A 344 -1.32 -1.86 -33.21
CA VAL A 344 -0.40 -0.86 -33.77
C VAL A 344 0.50 -1.48 -34.84
N ARG A 345 1.10 -2.65 -34.54
CA ARG A 345 1.96 -3.36 -35.50
C ARG A 345 1.21 -3.76 -36.77
N ARG A 346 -0.04 -4.18 -36.66
CA ARG A 346 -0.87 -4.53 -37.83
C ARG A 346 -1.17 -3.33 -38.73
N ARG A 347 -1.24 -2.12 -38.18
CA ARG A 347 -1.44 -0.88 -38.95
C ARG A 347 -0.17 -0.44 -39.67
N GLN A 348 1.00 -0.63 -39.06
CA GLN A 348 2.29 -0.31 -39.69
C GLN A 348 2.61 -1.19 -40.90
N ASN A 349 2.18 -2.46 -40.90
CA ASN A 349 2.39 -3.37 -42.03
C ASN A 349 1.42 -3.16 -43.22
N LYS A 350 0.45 -2.22 -43.11
CA LYS A 350 -0.54 -1.94 -44.15
C LYS A 350 -0.36 -0.57 -44.83
N ALA A 351 0.64 0.20 -44.40
CA ALA A 351 1.07 1.46 -45.03
C ALA A 351 2.38 1.21 -45.78
#